data_AF-A0A8B6E8K3-F1
#
_entry.id   AF-A0A8B6E8K3-F1
#
_cell.length_a   1.000
_cell.length_b   1.000
_cell.length_c   1.000
_cell.angle_alpha   90.00
_cell.angle_beta   90.00
_cell.angle_gamma   90.00
#
_symmetry.space_group_name_H-M   'P 1'
#
loop_
_entity.id
_entity.type
_entity.pdbx_description
1 polymer ?
#
loop_
_entity_poly.entity_id
_entity_poly.type
_entity_poly.pdbx_seq_one_letter_code
_entity_poly.pdbx_strand_id
1 'polypeptide(L)'
;MLDSSGSVGDNLSKMVSFCKTILANADIDSGNVKVGILSFNDKANIEFHMTNYSTKLGVFQAIDNISRKSSGGTDIATAFMIVRTEMFTSPHDRDNVSNVLMIITDGEKSNVNERNTAEEANKTRNEQIRIFAIVSNLNKKQEPELLKIVTQPPTDNIMDFTQCVNLSSQVFQTTCKEGNILHNISNAEIDKKVLELRKTLEIRKNETARYRRMKVSATDDRLSSAVMGYVGVMVIVSIISLFVFFDCVSVWQYHYDT
;
A
#
# COMPACT_ATOMS: atom_id res chain seq x y z
N MET A 1 0.56 2.90 -12.89
CA MET A 1 1.87 3.21 -13.46
C MET A 1 2.03 2.55 -14.83
N LEU A 2 2.65 3.26 -15.77
CA LEU A 2 2.76 2.89 -17.17
C LEU A 2 4.23 2.70 -17.57
N ASP A 3 4.55 1.55 -18.12
CA ASP A 3 5.88 1.26 -18.65
C ASP A 3 6.14 2.09 -19.92
N SER A 4 7.23 2.84 -19.90
CA SER A 4 7.71 3.68 -20.99
C SER A 4 9.16 3.35 -21.36
N SER A 5 9.66 2.19 -20.90
CA SER A 5 11.00 1.69 -21.17
C SER A 5 11.23 1.40 -22.66
N GLY A 6 12.50 1.18 -23.02
CA GLY A 6 12.88 0.93 -24.42
C GLY A 6 12.25 -0.33 -25.02
N SER A 7 11.96 -1.36 -24.21
CA SER A 7 11.41 -2.64 -24.67
C SER A 7 9.97 -2.53 -25.16
N VAL A 8 9.21 -1.59 -24.59
CA VAL A 8 7.85 -1.27 -25.03
C VAL A 8 7.84 -0.83 -26.49
N GLY A 9 8.88 -0.10 -26.92
CA GLY A 9 9.04 0.37 -28.30
C GLY A 9 7.81 1.12 -28.82
N ASP A 10 7.31 0.72 -29.99
CA ASP A 10 6.14 1.31 -30.63
C ASP A 10 4.80 0.90 -29.98
N ASN A 11 4.82 -0.01 -29.00
CA ASN A 11 3.61 -0.46 -28.32
C ASN A 11 3.10 0.54 -27.27
N LEU A 12 3.81 1.63 -26.97
CA LEU A 12 3.35 2.62 -25.99
C LEU A 12 1.95 3.17 -26.34
N SER A 13 1.71 3.44 -27.62
CA SER A 13 0.39 3.89 -28.12
C SER A 13 -0.73 2.91 -27.81
N LYS A 14 -0.44 1.59 -27.88
CA LYS A 14 -1.37 0.53 -27.50
C LYS A 14 -1.60 0.52 -25.98
N MET A 15 -0.54 0.70 -25.18
CA MET A 15 -0.66 0.78 -23.72
C MET A 15 -1.48 2.00 -23.26
N VAL A 16 -1.26 3.16 -23.88
CA VAL A 16 -2.04 4.39 -23.65
C VAL A 16 -3.52 4.18 -24.02
N SER A 17 -3.80 3.62 -25.19
CA SER A 17 -5.18 3.29 -25.62
C SER A 17 -5.84 2.28 -24.67
N PHE A 18 -5.04 1.36 -24.16
CA PHE A 18 -5.47 0.35 -23.23
C PHE A 18 -5.82 0.93 -21.84
N CYS A 19 -5.02 1.87 -21.31
CA CYS A 19 -5.39 2.63 -20.10
C CYS A 19 -6.80 3.22 -20.23
N LYS A 20 -7.12 3.83 -21.38
CA LYS A 20 -8.44 4.43 -21.64
C LYS A 20 -9.56 3.39 -21.68
N THR A 21 -9.28 2.19 -22.22
CA THR A 21 -10.25 1.08 -22.27
C THR A 21 -10.65 0.61 -20.87
N ILE A 22 -9.70 0.53 -19.95
CA ILE A 22 -9.98 0.18 -18.55
C ILE A 22 -10.81 1.26 -17.86
N LEU A 23 -10.44 2.52 -18.08
CA LEU A 23 -11.09 3.66 -17.46
C LEU A 23 -12.44 4.02 -18.11
N ALA A 24 -12.82 3.37 -19.22
CA ALA A 24 -14.08 3.62 -19.90
C ALA A 24 -15.30 3.48 -18.98
N ASN A 25 -15.30 2.46 -18.12
CA ASN A 25 -16.37 2.20 -17.15
C ASN A 25 -16.09 2.77 -15.75
N ALA A 26 -14.98 3.49 -15.56
CA ALA A 26 -14.69 4.15 -14.29
C ALA A 26 -15.64 5.34 -14.08
N ASP A 27 -16.17 5.47 -12.88
CA ASP A 27 -17.07 6.56 -12.50
C ASP A 27 -16.28 7.79 -12.03
N ILE A 28 -15.62 8.44 -13.01
CA ILE A 28 -14.71 9.58 -12.77
C ILE A 28 -15.50 10.88 -12.59
N ASP A 29 -16.52 11.11 -13.42
CA ASP A 29 -17.24 12.38 -13.47
C ASP A 29 -18.05 12.67 -12.19
N SER A 30 -18.44 11.63 -11.45
CA SER A 30 -19.08 11.76 -10.13
C SER A 30 -18.08 11.98 -8.99
N GLY A 31 -16.77 11.79 -9.25
CA GLY A 31 -15.71 11.81 -8.25
C GLY A 31 -15.53 10.50 -7.46
N ASN A 32 -16.31 9.45 -7.75
CA ASN A 32 -16.18 8.15 -7.11
C ASN A 32 -14.82 7.49 -7.40
N VAL A 33 -14.32 7.65 -8.62
CA VAL A 33 -12.98 7.22 -9.04
C VAL A 33 -12.12 8.44 -9.35
N LYS A 34 -10.94 8.53 -8.72
CA LYS A 34 -9.90 9.50 -9.09
C LYS A 34 -8.72 8.76 -9.73
N VAL A 35 -8.10 9.36 -10.74
CA VAL A 35 -7.06 8.71 -11.55
C VAL A 35 -5.82 9.58 -11.56
N GLY A 36 -4.68 8.99 -11.20
CA GLY A 36 -3.35 9.55 -11.41
C GLY A 36 -2.51 8.60 -12.25
N ILE A 37 -1.55 9.14 -12.99
CA ILE A 37 -0.62 8.34 -13.80
C ILE A 37 0.81 8.74 -13.51
N LEU A 38 1.62 7.72 -13.29
CA LEU A 38 3.07 7.76 -13.26
C LEU A 38 3.59 6.87 -14.39
N SER A 39 4.49 7.38 -15.21
CA SER A 39 5.24 6.60 -16.19
C SER A 39 6.59 6.18 -15.60
N PHE A 40 7.16 5.08 -16.06
CA PHE A 40 8.49 4.67 -15.62
C PHE A 40 9.33 4.08 -16.77
N ASN A 41 10.64 4.30 -16.67
CA ASN A 41 11.69 3.72 -17.51
C ASN A 41 12.96 3.58 -16.63
N ASP A 42 14.08 4.23 -16.95
CA ASP A 42 15.22 4.39 -16.05
C ASP A 42 14.91 5.31 -14.85
N LYS A 43 13.83 6.10 -14.96
CA LYS A 43 13.29 6.96 -13.92
C LYS A 43 11.78 6.80 -13.83
N ALA A 44 11.20 7.22 -12.71
CA ALA A 44 9.77 7.33 -12.55
C ALA A 44 9.36 8.81 -12.69
N ASN A 45 8.35 9.08 -13.51
CA ASN A 45 7.85 10.41 -13.80
C ASN A 45 6.35 10.48 -13.54
N ILE A 46 5.93 11.40 -12.68
CA ILE A 46 4.51 11.68 -12.49
C ILE A 46 4.00 12.42 -13.73
N GLU A 47 3.05 11.83 -14.44
CA GLU A 47 2.37 12.50 -15.57
C GLU A 47 1.27 13.42 -15.04
N PHE A 48 0.51 12.94 -14.05
CA PHE A 48 -0.43 13.76 -13.27
C PHE A 48 -0.91 13.00 -12.02
N HIS A 49 -1.25 13.75 -10.98
CA HIS A 49 -1.83 13.23 -9.74
C HIS A 49 -3.36 13.06 -9.85
N MET A 50 -3.93 12.31 -8.90
CA MET A 50 -5.36 12.04 -8.78
C MET A 50 -6.25 13.28 -8.64
N THR A 51 -5.69 14.44 -8.27
CA THR A 51 -6.41 15.71 -8.10
C THR A 51 -6.37 16.61 -9.31
N ASN A 52 -5.56 16.31 -10.33
CA ASN A 52 -5.38 17.22 -11.46
C ASN A 52 -6.58 17.27 -12.41
N TYR A 53 -7.35 16.19 -12.52
CA TYR A 53 -8.49 16.09 -13.42
C TYR A 53 -9.71 15.51 -12.71
N SER A 54 -10.85 16.17 -12.85
CA SER A 54 -12.14 15.76 -12.26
C SER A 54 -13.13 15.19 -13.27
N THR A 55 -12.80 15.22 -14.57
CA THR A 55 -13.67 14.71 -15.64
C THR A 55 -12.99 13.60 -16.41
N LYS A 56 -13.79 12.63 -16.88
CA LYS A 56 -13.32 11.54 -17.74
C LYS A 56 -12.66 12.07 -19.00
N LEU A 57 -13.24 13.13 -19.60
CA LEU A 57 -12.67 13.80 -20.77
C LEU A 57 -11.27 14.36 -20.46
N GLY A 58 -11.10 15.09 -19.35
CA GLY A 58 -9.81 15.65 -18.95
C GLY A 58 -8.75 14.57 -18.70
N VAL A 59 -9.13 13.49 -18.00
CA VAL A 59 -8.24 12.33 -17.80
C VAL A 59 -7.83 11.71 -19.13
N PHE A 60 -8.77 11.54 -20.07
CA PHE A 60 -8.47 10.91 -21.37
C PHE A 60 -7.56 11.78 -22.23
N GLN A 61 -7.78 13.10 -22.25
CA GLN A 61 -6.90 14.04 -22.94
C GLN A 61 -5.50 14.06 -22.32
N ALA A 62 -5.39 14.00 -20.99
CA ALA A 62 -4.12 13.90 -20.31
C ALA A 62 -3.37 12.61 -20.67
N ILE A 63 -4.09 11.49 -20.74
CA ILE A 63 -3.53 10.19 -21.18
C ILE A 63 -3.02 10.27 -22.62
N ASP A 64 -3.78 10.89 -23.53
CA ASP A 64 -3.38 11.01 -24.95
C ASP A 64 -2.09 11.84 -25.14
N ASN A 65 -1.77 12.73 -24.19
CA ASN A 65 -0.55 13.53 -24.20
C ASN A 65 0.68 12.79 -23.62
N ILE A 66 0.50 11.59 -23.06
CA ILE A 66 1.61 10.80 -22.56
C ILE A 66 2.45 10.32 -23.74
N SER A 67 3.69 10.78 -23.77
CA SER A 67 4.67 10.43 -24.79
C SER A 67 5.92 9.86 -24.15
N ARG A 68 6.68 9.08 -24.93
CA ARG A 68 7.92 8.50 -24.46
C ARG A 68 8.95 9.60 -24.23
N LYS A 69 9.33 9.81 -22.97
CA LYS A 69 10.29 10.86 -22.56
C LYS A 69 11.74 10.47 -22.87
N SER A 70 12.11 9.21 -22.64
CA SER A 70 13.43 8.67 -22.98
C SER A 70 13.35 7.16 -23.21
N SER A 71 14.20 6.63 -24.09
CA SER A 71 14.49 5.20 -24.12
C SER A 71 15.46 4.89 -22.98
N GLY A 72 15.14 3.90 -22.15
CA GLY A 72 15.93 3.55 -20.97
C GLY A 72 15.60 2.16 -20.48
N GLY A 73 16.18 1.82 -19.33
CA GLY A 73 15.89 0.59 -18.62
C GLY A 73 14.49 0.58 -17.99
N THR A 74 14.32 -0.30 -17.01
CA THR A 74 13.05 -0.57 -16.34
C THR A 74 13.30 -0.57 -14.83
N ASP A 75 12.94 0.53 -14.16
CA ASP A 75 13.05 0.73 -12.70
C ASP A 75 11.66 0.72 -12.04
N ILE A 76 11.15 -0.48 -11.79
CA ILE A 76 9.86 -0.66 -11.10
C ILE A 76 9.98 -0.33 -9.61
N ALA A 77 11.16 -0.53 -8.99
CA ALA A 77 11.38 -0.28 -7.57
C ALA A 77 11.17 1.21 -7.21
N THR A 78 11.81 2.11 -7.96
CA THR A 78 11.62 3.55 -7.79
C THR A 78 10.18 3.96 -8.07
N ALA A 79 9.54 3.36 -9.08
CA ALA A 79 8.13 3.63 -9.37
C ALA A 79 7.22 3.28 -8.19
N PHE A 80 7.42 2.11 -7.54
CA PHE A 80 6.68 1.75 -6.32
C PHE A 80 6.90 2.75 -5.19
N MET A 81 8.15 3.15 -4.98
CA MET A 81 8.48 4.15 -3.96
C MET A 81 7.71 5.45 -4.18
N ILE A 82 7.76 6.04 -5.39
CA ILE A 82 7.06 7.30 -5.70
C ILE A 82 5.55 7.13 -5.62
N VAL A 83 5.00 6.00 -6.08
CA VAL A 83 3.56 5.72 -5.94
C VAL A 83 3.14 5.80 -4.47
N ARG A 84 3.94 5.18 -3.59
CA ARG A 84 3.68 5.11 -2.16
C ARG A 84 3.89 6.46 -1.45
N THR A 85 4.93 7.20 -1.81
CA THR A 85 5.32 8.43 -1.09
C THR A 85 4.72 9.72 -1.66
N GLU A 86 4.22 9.70 -2.90
CA GLU A 86 3.76 10.92 -3.60
C GLU A 86 2.40 10.77 -4.29
N MET A 87 2.06 9.60 -4.83
CA MET A 87 0.78 9.43 -5.54
C MET A 87 -0.36 9.16 -4.57
N PHE A 88 -0.19 8.21 -3.65
CA PHE A 88 -1.17 7.83 -2.62
C PHE A 88 -0.91 8.56 -1.28
N THR A 89 -0.65 9.85 -1.35
CA THR A 89 -0.47 10.70 -0.17
C THR A 89 -1.32 11.96 -0.26
N SER A 90 -1.67 12.54 0.88
CA SER A 90 -2.37 13.83 0.94
C SER A 90 -1.49 14.93 0.33
N PRO A 91 -2.02 15.86 -0.49
CA PRO A 91 -3.45 16.10 -0.76
C PRO A 91 -4.00 15.35 -2.00
N HIS A 92 -3.22 14.47 -2.61
CA HIS A 92 -3.56 13.79 -3.86
C HIS A 92 -4.50 12.61 -3.64
N ASP A 93 -4.39 11.95 -2.49
CA ASP A 93 -5.24 10.84 -2.08
C ASP A 93 -6.45 11.29 -1.25
N ARG A 94 -7.45 10.41 -1.13
CA ARG A 94 -8.61 10.58 -0.26
C ARG A 94 -8.57 9.58 0.87
N ASP A 95 -8.83 10.07 2.08
CA ASP A 95 -9.01 9.21 3.24
C ASP A 95 -10.21 8.26 3.06
N ASN A 96 -10.10 7.06 3.65
CA ASN A 96 -11.15 6.04 3.67
C ASN A 96 -11.62 5.56 2.28
N VAL A 97 -10.75 5.60 1.27
CA VAL A 97 -11.01 5.04 -0.06
C VAL A 97 -9.98 3.97 -0.38
N SER A 98 -10.41 2.89 -1.05
CA SER A 98 -9.49 1.83 -1.45
C SER A 98 -8.54 2.28 -2.55
N ASN A 99 -7.23 2.15 -2.30
CA ASN A 99 -6.20 2.47 -3.27
C ASN A 99 -5.85 1.28 -4.16
N VAL A 100 -5.83 1.53 -5.47
CA VAL A 100 -5.52 0.53 -6.49
C VAL A 100 -4.38 1.02 -7.37
N LEU A 101 -3.29 0.28 -7.37
CA LEU A 101 -2.19 0.44 -8.30
C LEU A 101 -2.32 -0.57 -9.43
N MET A 102 -2.35 -0.06 -10.67
CA MET A 102 -2.31 -0.87 -11.87
C MET A 102 -0.97 -0.66 -12.58
N ILE A 103 -0.25 -1.74 -12.84
CA ILE A 103 1.00 -1.76 -13.60
C ILE A 103 0.68 -2.17 -15.02
N ILE A 104 1.02 -1.34 -16.00
CA ILE A 104 0.80 -1.65 -17.41
C ILE A 104 2.18 -1.73 -18.06
N THR A 105 2.58 -2.93 -18.48
CA THR A 105 3.94 -3.22 -18.96
C THR A 105 3.91 -4.23 -20.10
N ASP A 106 5.02 -4.37 -20.83
CA ASP A 106 5.24 -5.45 -21.79
C ASP A 106 5.74 -6.74 -21.13
N GLY A 107 5.89 -6.70 -19.79
CA GLY A 107 6.27 -7.83 -18.97
C GLY A 107 7.77 -8.09 -18.95
N GLU A 108 8.62 -7.14 -19.35
CA GLU A 108 10.06 -7.27 -19.13
C GLU A 108 10.43 -7.03 -17.66
N LYS A 109 11.40 -7.82 -17.19
CA LYS A 109 11.92 -7.70 -15.82
C LYS A 109 12.60 -6.34 -15.64
N SER A 110 12.44 -5.77 -14.46
CA SER A 110 13.25 -4.66 -13.99
C SER A 110 14.74 -4.98 -14.16
N ASN A 111 15.49 -4.04 -14.73
CA ASN A 111 16.93 -4.13 -14.90
C ASN A 111 17.67 -2.99 -14.17
N VAL A 112 16.94 -2.03 -13.64
CA VAL A 112 17.43 -0.97 -12.75
C VAL A 112 16.83 -1.21 -11.36
N ASN A 113 17.67 -1.14 -10.32
CA ASN A 113 17.27 -1.35 -8.93
C ASN A 113 16.50 -2.67 -8.65
N GLU A 114 16.70 -3.70 -9.49
CA GLU A 114 15.88 -4.93 -9.47
C GLU A 114 15.82 -5.65 -8.11
N ARG A 115 16.87 -5.49 -7.29
CA ARG A 115 16.96 -6.14 -5.97
C ARG A 115 15.96 -5.57 -4.98
N ASN A 116 15.53 -4.33 -5.19
CA ASN A 116 14.63 -3.61 -4.30
C ASN A 116 13.16 -3.76 -4.76
N THR A 117 12.90 -4.23 -5.98
CA THR A 117 11.55 -4.26 -6.56
C THR A 117 10.54 -5.01 -5.68
N ALA A 118 10.91 -6.20 -5.19
CA ALA A 118 10.03 -7.00 -4.34
C ALA A 118 9.82 -6.37 -2.95
N GLU A 119 10.85 -5.71 -2.41
CA GLU A 119 10.76 -5.02 -1.12
C GLU A 119 9.84 -3.80 -1.20
N GLU A 120 10.02 -2.96 -2.22
CA GLU A 120 9.15 -1.79 -2.42
C GLU A 120 7.71 -2.21 -2.69
N ALA A 121 7.48 -3.27 -3.47
CA ALA A 121 6.14 -3.80 -3.67
C ALA A 121 5.50 -4.30 -2.35
N ASN A 122 6.29 -4.91 -1.45
CA ASN A 122 5.81 -5.29 -0.12
C ASN A 122 5.44 -4.05 0.71
N LYS A 123 6.27 -3.00 0.70
CA LYS A 123 5.97 -1.74 1.40
C LYS A 123 4.67 -1.12 0.87
N THR A 124 4.48 -1.09 -0.45
CA THR A 124 3.24 -0.61 -1.08
C THR A 124 2.02 -1.42 -0.63
N ARG A 125 2.11 -2.76 -0.59
CA ARG A 125 1.02 -3.60 -0.08
C ARG A 125 0.71 -3.37 1.40
N ASN A 126 1.73 -3.12 2.22
CA ASN A 126 1.55 -2.85 3.65
C ASN A 126 0.75 -1.56 3.89
N GLU A 127 0.83 -0.60 2.96
CA GLU A 127 -0.02 0.61 2.94
C GLU A 127 -1.43 0.35 2.37
N GLN A 128 -1.86 -0.91 2.29
CA GLN A 128 -3.19 -1.31 1.83
C GLN A 128 -3.49 -0.94 0.37
N ILE A 129 -2.45 -0.69 -0.43
CA ILE A 129 -2.57 -0.45 -1.86
C ILE A 129 -2.62 -1.81 -2.57
N ARG A 130 -3.71 -2.07 -3.28
CA ARG A 130 -3.87 -3.30 -4.07
C ARG A 130 -3.17 -3.16 -5.42
N ILE A 131 -2.33 -4.12 -5.77
CA ILE A 131 -1.47 -4.06 -6.95
C ILE A 131 -1.94 -5.09 -7.99
N PHE A 132 -2.29 -4.61 -9.18
CA PHE A 132 -2.58 -5.41 -10.37
C PHE A 132 -1.49 -5.20 -11.42
N ALA A 133 -1.16 -6.23 -12.19
CA ALA A 133 -0.30 -6.13 -13.36
C ALA A 133 -1.07 -6.52 -14.63
N ILE A 134 -0.86 -5.74 -15.68
CA ILE A 134 -1.44 -5.99 -17.00
C ILE A 134 -0.31 -6.01 -18.00
N VAL A 135 -0.20 -7.13 -18.70
CA VAL A 135 0.92 -7.41 -19.58
C VAL A 135 0.47 -7.63 -21.01
N SER A 136 1.20 -7.00 -21.94
CA SER A 136 0.85 -7.07 -23.37
C SER A 136 1.09 -8.46 -23.99
N ASN A 137 1.88 -9.30 -23.33
CA ASN A 137 2.16 -10.65 -23.76
C ASN A 137 2.40 -11.59 -22.57
N LEU A 138 1.37 -12.31 -22.11
CA LEU A 138 1.52 -13.31 -21.05
C LEU A 138 2.41 -14.51 -21.45
N ASN A 139 2.65 -14.71 -22.75
CA ASN A 139 3.44 -15.85 -23.25
C ASN A 139 4.96 -15.67 -23.01
N LYS A 140 5.42 -14.49 -22.57
CA LYS A 140 6.71 -14.34 -21.87
C LYS A 140 6.58 -14.97 -20.47
N LYS A 141 6.39 -16.31 -20.44
CA LYS A 141 6.04 -17.19 -19.30
C LYS A 141 6.22 -16.54 -17.92
N GLN A 142 5.15 -15.92 -17.41
CA GLN A 142 5.00 -15.43 -16.03
C GLN A 142 6.34 -15.01 -15.39
N GLU A 143 6.85 -13.83 -15.75
CA GLU A 143 8.08 -13.31 -15.15
C GLU A 143 8.04 -13.46 -13.62
N PRO A 144 9.03 -14.16 -13.01
CA PRO A 144 9.07 -14.38 -11.56
C PRO A 144 9.03 -13.09 -10.74
N GLU A 145 9.36 -11.96 -11.35
CA GLU A 145 9.22 -10.64 -10.73
C GLU A 145 7.75 -10.24 -10.57
N LEU A 146 6.92 -10.36 -11.61
CA LEU A 146 5.51 -9.97 -11.55
C LEU A 146 4.75 -10.73 -10.46
N LEU A 147 5.03 -12.03 -10.32
CA LEU A 147 4.46 -12.89 -9.28
C LEU A 147 4.76 -12.42 -7.85
N LYS A 148 5.85 -11.66 -7.66
CA LYS A 148 6.29 -11.15 -6.35
C LYS A 148 5.80 -9.74 -6.05
N ILE A 149 5.42 -8.98 -7.08
CA ILE A 149 5.07 -7.57 -6.93
C ILE A 149 3.56 -7.31 -6.94
N VAL A 150 2.75 -8.20 -7.51
CA VAL A 150 1.28 -8.05 -7.45
C VAL A 150 0.73 -8.47 -6.09
N THR A 151 -0.49 -8.02 -5.78
CA THR A 151 -1.23 -8.55 -4.64
C THR A 151 -1.56 -10.03 -4.87
N GLN A 152 -1.50 -10.83 -3.81
CA GLN A 152 -1.80 -12.26 -3.88
C GLN A 152 -3.33 -12.50 -3.91
N PRO A 153 -3.82 -13.54 -4.60
CA PRO A 153 -3.08 -14.47 -5.45
C PRO A 153 -2.76 -13.86 -6.83
N PRO A 154 -1.65 -14.23 -7.50
CA PRO A 154 -1.27 -13.59 -8.78
C PRO A 154 -2.22 -13.97 -9.92
N THR A 155 -2.92 -15.10 -9.81
CA THR A 155 -3.94 -15.55 -10.77
C THR A 155 -5.06 -14.54 -10.99
N ASP A 156 -5.35 -13.74 -9.96
CA ASP A 156 -6.48 -12.81 -9.95
C ASP A 156 -6.01 -11.38 -10.21
N ASN A 157 -4.71 -11.13 -10.11
CA ASN A 157 -4.12 -9.79 -10.15
C ASN A 157 -3.13 -9.62 -11.31
N ILE A 158 -2.93 -10.63 -12.16
CA ILE A 158 -2.17 -10.54 -13.41
C ILE A 158 -3.12 -10.80 -14.58
N MET A 159 -3.19 -9.88 -15.53
CA MET A 159 -4.07 -9.96 -16.69
C MET A 159 -3.33 -9.75 -18.02
N ASP A 160 -3.84 -10.36 -19.09
CA ASP A 160 -3.41 -10.09 -20.47
C ASP A 160 -4.17 -8.93 -21.07
N PHE A 161 -3.51 -8.10 -21.88
CA PHE A 161 -4.17 -7.09 -22.73
C PHE A 161 -5.33 -7.67 -23.56
N THR A 162 -5.21 -8.91 -24.04
CA THR A 162 -6.22 -9.58 -24.88
C THR A 162 -7.49 -9.99 -24.14
N GLN A 163 -7.44 -10.16 -22.81
CA GLN A 163 -8.58 -10.62 -22.00
C GLN A 163 -9.45 -9.47 -21.47
N CYS A 164 -9.19 -8.23 -21.90
CA CYS A 164 -9.59 -7.04 -21.16
C CYS A 164 -10.99 -6.49 -21.40
N VAL A 165 -11.82 -7.15 -22.21
CA VAL A 165 -13.21 -6.74 -22.43
C VAL A 165 -14.01 -6.74 -21.11
N ASN A 166 -13.63 -7.56 -20.12
CA ASN A 166 -14.29 -7.66 -18.80
C ASN A 166 -13.48 -7.06 -17.64
N LEU A 167 -12.34 -6.42 -17.91
CA LEU A 167 -11.37 -6.05 -16.87
C LEU A 167 -11.87 -4.93 -15.96
N SER A 168 -12.56 -3.94 -16.53
CA SER A 168 -13.13 -2.83 -15.74
C SER A 168 -14.11 -3.35 -14.69
N SER A 169 -15.03 -4.24 -15.08
CA SER A 169 -15.96 -4.87 -14.14
C SER A 169 -15.23 -5.71 -13.10
N GLN A 170 -14.19 -6.47 -13.46
CA GLN A 170 -13.47 -7.31 -12.50
C GLN A 170 -12.63 -6.51 -11.50
N VAL A 171 -11.85 -5.53 -11.95
CA VAL A 171 -11.02 -4.69 -11.06
C VAL A 171 -11.92 -3.90 -10.12
N PHE A 172 -12.94 -3.21 -10.65
CA PHE A 172 -13.82 -2.40 -9.81
C PHE A 172 -14.70 -3.27 -8.89
N GLN A 173 -15.25 -4.41 -9.34
CA GLN A 173 -16.04 -5.27 -8.45
C GLN A 173 -15.18 -5.93 -7.35
N THR A 174 -13.96 -6.35 -7.66
CA THR A 174 -13.11 -7.03 -6.67
C THR A 174 -12.61 -6.04 -5.62
N THR A 175 -12.18 -4.85 -6.04
CA THR A 175 -11.81 -3.75 -5.11
C THR A 175 -13.01 -3.32 -4.25
N CYS A 176 -14.20 -3.15 -4.84
CA CYS A 176 -15.39 -2.75 -4.08
C CYS A 176 -15.88 -3.84 -3.10
N LYS A 177 -15.69 -5.13 -3.40
CA LYS A 177 -16.04 -6.22 -2.47
C LYS A 177 -15.11 -6.26 -1.26
N GLU A 178 -13.80 -6.07 -1.45
CA GLU A 178 -12.83 -6.08 -0.35
C GLU A 178 -12.87 -4.82 0.51
N GLY A 179 -13.14 -3.65 -0.07
CA GLY A 179 -13.39 -2.43 0.71
C GLY A 179 -14.55 -2.60 1.69
N ASN A 180 -15.59 -3.33 1.29
CA ASN A 180 -16.71 -3.68 2.18
C ASN A 180 -16.35 -4.71 3.27
N ILE A 181 -15.31 -5.53 3.06
CA ILE A 181 -14.83 -6.51 4.06
C ILE A 181 -13.95 -5.82 5.12
N LEU A 182 -13.08 -4.89 4.71
CA LEU A 182 -12.26 -4.10 5.64
C LEU A 182 -13.10 -3.12 6.48
N HIS A 183 -14.25 -2.67 5.98
CA HIS A 183 -15.24 -1.91 6.74
C HIS A 183 -16.22 -2.76 7.57
N ASN A 184 -16.17 -4.10 7.47
CA ASN A 184 -17.04 -5.02 8.21
C ASN A 184 -16.28 -5.91 9.20
N ILE A 185 -15.25 -5.39 9.87
CA ILE A 185 -14.94 -5.98 11.18
C ILE A 185 -16.13 -5.62 12.06
N SER A 186 -17.02 -6.59 12.30
CA SER A 186 -18.20 -6.36 13.14
C SER A 186 -17.75 -5.76 14.47
N ASN A 187 -18.51 -4.81 15.02
CA ASN A 187 -18.20 -4.23 16.33
C ASN A 187 -17.99 -5.33 17.39
N ALA A 188 -18.64 -6.49 17.23
CA ALA A 188 -18.45 -7.66 18.09
C ALA A 188 -17.02 -8.25 18.05
N GLU A 189 -16.33 -8.21 16.92
CA GLU A 189 -14.96 -8.72 16.76
C GLU A 189 -13.93 -7.71 17.26
N ILE A 190 -14.20 -6.41 17.10
CA ILE A 190 -13.45 -5.34 17.76
C ILE A 190 -13.59 -5.46 19.28
N ASP A 191 -14.82 -5.60 19.79
CA ASP A 191 -15.10 -5.72 21.22
C ASP A 191 -14.44 -6.95 21.83
N LYS A 192 -14.37 -8.07 21.09
CA LYS A 192 -13.67 -9.27 21.52
C LYS A 192 -12.17 -9.04 21.69
N LYS A 193 -11.52 -8.36 20.73
CA LYS A 193 -10.09 -8.01 20.82
C LYS A 193 -9.81 -6.99 21.92
N VAL A 194 -10.67 -5.99 22.09
CA VAL A 194 -10.58 -5.01 23.19
C VAL A 194 -10.71 -5.70 24.54
N LEU A 195 -11.61 -6.67 24.67
CA LEU A 195 -11.79 -7.44 25.89
C LEU A 195 -10.57 -8.32 26.21
N GLU A 196 -9.96 -8.97 25.21
CA GLU A 196 -8.72 -9.71 25.41
C GLU A 196 -7.58 -8.82 25.88
N LEU A 197 -7.40 -7.65 25.25
CA LEU A 197 -6.39 -6.68 25.66
C LEU A 197 -6.60 -6.19 27.09
N ARG A 198 -7.86 -5.93 27.49
CA ARG A 198 -8.20 -5.56 28.88
C ARG A 198 -7.82 -6.66 29.88
N LYS A 199 -8.10 -7.92 29.56
CA LYS A 199 -7.71 -9.07 30.41
C LYS A 199 -6.19 -9.17 30.55
N THR A 200 -5.45 -9.02 29.46
CA THR A 200 -3.97 -9.05 29.49
C THR A 200 -3.40 -7.91 30.32
N LEU A 201 -3.97 -6.70 30.20
CA LEU A 201 -3.57 -5.55 31.01
C LEU A 201 -3.88 -5.73 32.50
N GLU A 202 -5.01 -6.37 32.84
CA GLU A 202 -5.40 -6.66 34.22
C GLU A 202 -4.46 -7.69 34.89
N ILE A 203 -4.08 -8.73 34.15
CA ILE A 203 -3.06 -9.71 34.58
C ILE A 203 -1.73 -8.99 34.88
N ARG A 204 -1.25 -8.12 33.97
CA ARG A 204 -0.02 -7.35 34.19
C ARG A 204 -0.11 -6.40 35.38
N LYS A 205 -1.25 -5.74 35.61
CA LYS A 205 -1.47 -4.90 36.81
C LYS A 205 -1.33 -5.72 38.09
N ASN A 206 -1.90 -6.92 38.13
CA ASN A 206 -1.81 -7.82 39.27
C ASN A 206 -0.38 -8.33 39.52
N GLU A 207 0.37 -8.65 38.46
CA GLU A 207 1.80 -9.02 38.57
C GLU A 207 2.64 -7.84 39.08
N THR A 208 2.39 -6.64 38.58
CA THR A 208 3.06 -5.41 39.05
C THR A 208 2.73 -5.13 40.52
N ALA A 209 1.49 -5.36 40.95
CA ALA A 209 1.07 -5.24 42.35
C ALA A 209 1.67 -6.34 43.24
N ARG A 210 1.86 -7.56 42.72
CA ARG A 210 2.54 -8.66 43.42
C ARG A 210 4.02 -8.34 43.62
N TYR A 211 4.68 -7.81 42.59
CA TYR A 211 6.07 -7.34 42.68
C TYR A 211 6.22 -6.21 43.70
N ARG A 212 5.29 -5.24 43.70
CA ARG A 212 5.26 -4.15 44.69
C ARG A 212 5.11 -4.68 46.12
N ARG A 213 4.34 -5.76 46.34
CA ARG A 213 4.20 -6.41 47.66
C ARG A 213 5.47 -7.18 48.06
N MET A 214 6.12 -7.87 47.13
CA MET A 214 7.41 -8.53 47.39
C MET A 214 8.50 -7.52 47.78
N LYS A 215 8.50 -6.32 47.17
CA LYS A 215 9.41 -5.22 47.52
C LYS A 215 9.26 -4.74 48.96
N VAL A 216 8.05 -4.75 49.52
CA VAL A 216 7.80 -4.34 50.92
C VAL A 216 8.25 -5.40 51.93
N SER A 217 8.43 -6.65 51.49
CA SER A 217 8.80 -7.79 52.35
C SER A 217 10.28 -8.17 52.31
N ALA A 218 11.08 -7.62 51.38
CA ALA A 218 12.50 -7.94 51.25
C ALA A 218 13.33 -7.06 52.20
N THR A 219 13.89 -7.66 53.25
CA THR A 219 14.73 -6.99 54.27
C THR A 219 16.24 -7.04 53.95
N ASP A 220 16.63 -7.26 52.69
CA ASP A 220 18.05 -7.35 52.28
C ASP A 220 18.32 -6.51 51.01
N ASP A 221 19.05 -5.42 51.19
CA ASP A 221 19.22 -4.35 50.21
C ASP A 221 20.11 -4.72 49.00
N ARG A 222 20.93 -5.78 49.09
CA ARG A 222 21.94 -6.07 48.05
C ARG A 222 21.43 -6.93 46.90
N LEU A 223 20.62 -7.96 47.16
CA LEU A 223 19.97 -8.79 46.13
C LEU A 223 18.84 -8.06 45.40
N SER A 224 18.21 -7.10 46.07
CA SER A 224 17.19 -6.22 45.50
C SER A 224 17.75 -5.38 44.35
N SER A 225 18.90 -4.73 44.51
CA SER A 225 19.42 -3.77 43.53
C SER A 225 19.71 -4.34 42.13
N ALA A 226 20.29 -5.54 42.03
CA ALA A 226 20.68 -6.15 40.75
C ALA A 226 19.47 -6.70 39.97
N VAL A 227 18.53 -7.35 40.65
CA VAL A 227 17.28 -7.85 40.04
C VAL A 227 16.33 -6.69 39.72
N MET A 228 16.31 -5.64 40.54
CA MET A 228 15.53 -4.42 40.30
C MET A 228 16.06 -3.60 39.13
N GLY A 229 17.36 -3.61 38.85
CA GLY A 229 17.94 -2.96 37.67
C GLY A 229 17.45 -3.60 36.37
N TYR A 230 17.46 -4.93 36.30
CA TYR A 230 17.06 -5.67 35.10
C TYR A 230 15.55 -5.60 34.84
N VAL A 231 14.73 -5.73 35.89
CA VAL A 231 13.26 -5.64 35.79
C VAL A 231 12.80 -4.19 35.58
N GLY A 232 13.48 -3.22 36.20
CA GLY A 232 13.24 -1.79 35.97
C GLY A 232 13.49 -1.40 34.52
N VAL A 233 14.59 -1.87 33.91
CA VAL A 233 14.87 -1.65 32.48
C VAL A 233 13.82 -2.34 31.60
N MET A 234 13.38 -3.57 31.91
CA MET A 234 12.32 -4.26 31.15
C MET A 234 10.96 -3.56 31.23
N VAL A 235 10.57 -3.05 32.39
CA VAL A 235 9.32 -2.31 32.58
C VAL A 235 9.39 -0.93 31.92
N ILE A 236 10.52 -0.23 32.02
CA ILE A 236 10.74 1.04 31.34
C ILE A 236 10.76 0.86 29.82
N VAL A 237 11.43 -0.15 29.29
CA VAL A 237 11.41 -0.46 27.84
C VAL A 237 9.99 -0.82 27.40
N SER A 238 9.25 -1.61 28.16
CA SER A 238 7.87 -1.97 27.82
C SER A 238 6.92 -0.76 27.92
N ILE A 239 7.11 0.13 28.89
CA ILE A 239 6.30 1.35 29.05
C ILE A 239 6.67 2.38 27.99
N ILE A 240 7.96 2.56 27.65
CA ILE A 240 8.40 3.45 26.56
C ILE A 240 7.89 2.91 25.22
N SER A 241 7.95 1.60 24.97
CA SER A 241 7.35 1.00 23.77
C SER A 241 5.83 1.19 23.72
N LEU A 242 5.14 1.20 24.87
CA LEU A 242 3.72 1.48 24.97
C LEU A 242 3.39 2.98 24.83
N PHE A 243 4.24 3.87 25.35
CA PHE A 243 4.11 5.33 25.24
C PHE A 243 4.42 5.82 23.83
N VAL A 244 5.42 5.26 23.14
CA VAL A 244 5.66 5.51 21.71
C VAL A 244 4.44 5.05 20.89
N PHE A 245 3.79 3.95 21.30
CA PHE A 245 2.53 3.51 20.69
C PHE A 245 1.37 4.48 20.96
N PHE A 246 1.25 5.03 22.17
CA PHE A 246 0.18 5.96 22.54
C PHE A 246 0.40 7.38 22.02
N ASP A 247 1.63 7.90 21.94
CA ASP A 247 1.92 9.19 21.32
C ASP A 247 1.69 9.14 19.80
N CYS A 248 1.90 7.99 19.16
CA CYS A 248 1.54 7.81 17.75
C CYS A 248 0.02 7.86 17.52
N VAL A 249 -0.78 7.36 18.48
CA VAL A 249 -2.25 7.42 18.45
C VAL A 249 -2.78 8.81 18.83
N SER A 250 -2.14 9.49 19.78
CA SER A 250 -2.57 10.81 20.29
C SER A 250 -2.31 11.95 19.29
N VAL A 251 -1.21 11.87 18.54
CA VAL A 251 -0.92 12.81 17.43
C VAL A 251 -1.89 12.62 16.28
N TRP A 252 -2.42 11.41 16.06
CA TRP A 252 -3.42 11.14 15.03
C TRP A 252 -4.85 11.55 15.41
N GLN A 253 -5.18 11.63 16.70
CA GLN A 253 -6.51 12.06 17.14
C GLN A 253 -6.70 13.59 17.11
N TYR A 254 -5.62 14.38 17.12
CA TYR A 254 -5.69 15.86 17.19
C TYR A 254 -5.81 16.55 15.81
N HIS A 255 -5.87 15.81 14.70
CA HIS A 255 -6.03 16.38 13.36
C HIS A 255 -7.37 16.06 12.69
N TYR A 256 -8.32 15.51 13.44
CA TYR A 256 -9.64 15.14 12.90
C TYR A 256 -10.85 15.76 13.61
N ASP A 257 -10.65 16.65 14.58
CA ASP A 257 -11.73 17.46 15.16
C ASP A 257 -11.33 18.95 15.17
N THR A 258 -11.35 19.59 13.98
CA THR A 258 -11.73 21.00 13.74
C THR A 258 -11.89 21.22 12.24
#